data_AF-A0A399RMT6-F1
#
_entry.id   AF-A0A399RMT6-F1
#
_cell.length_a   1.000
_cell.length_b   1.000
_cell.length_c   1.000
_cell.angle_alpha   90.00
_cell.angle_beta   90.00
_cell.angle_gamma   90.00
#
_symmetry.space_group_name_H-M   'P 1'
#
loop_
_entity.id
_entity.type
_entity.pdbx_description
1 polymer ?
#
loop_
_entity_poly.entity_id
_entity_poly.type
_entity_poly.pdbx_seq_one_letter_code
_entity_poly.pdbx_strand_id
1 'polypeptide(L)'
;MSMIAGWRPLRRRSIVRSAGEPCRPRRISAPAADTSCGPDDMSAPSSSHNLPERTQQPCCYTSALEEDATFCGECGKPLIRCMAFEECGGLLDDAGRCTVCVSPHLQMAAGAQTEARIGGAVAIPLLLANRSGVGRPLFVTSVWSSEGYGEWREVDLGWERLHAGEQRPFSVRTDPLGLAGIHGLEVLIAVSSHWRWRQEAFVFAASLTIEVKDDSKAAAPVVNIGGQSAGHGNTVYISGQGASDTVAKRSTEAVDLALVRAEKHERRLGLRGTSEMVWVPRGARLAWEGFPDAETPFPGPILTSDGILSAGRSRTRSQGGPGDIRLLVRDEAGNIDRDLSQQISRRHFELYIECDRLILRVTGGGGVSVNGKGYGRDKTVVLSDGDEIAPLRGSEDRFRLKTRFHSEHGRVTGITFQGLPPVA
;
A
#
# COMPACT_ATOMS: atom_id res chain seq x y z
N MET A 1 -50.06 27.86 -35.69
CA MET A 1 -49.28 29.07 -35.36
C MET A 1 -47.86 28.87 -35.85
N SER A 2 -47.45 29.74 -36.76
CA SER A 2 -46.13 29.90 -37.39
C SER A 2 -44.99 30.00 -36.36
N MET A 3 -43.69 29.77 -36.63
CA MET A 3 -42.91 29.94 -37.85
C MET A 3 -41.75 28.93 -37.98
N ILE A 4 -41.35 28.78 -39.23
CA ILE A 4 -40.26 28.03 -39.85
C ILE A 4 -38.98 28.90 -39.92
N ALA A 5 -37.80 28.29 -39.79
CA ALA A 5 -36.56 28.56 -40.58
C ALA A 5 -35.42 27.69 -39.99
N GLY A 6 -34.48 27.07 -40.71
CA GLY A 6 -34.13 27.05 -42.13
C GLY A 6 -32.71 26.45 -42.26
N TRP A 7 -32.60 25.37 -43.05
CA TRP A 7 -31.42 24.75 -43.67
C TRP A 7 -30.43 25.78 -44.30
N ARG A 8 -29.12 25.58 -44.57
CA ARG A 8 -28.29 24.44 -45.07
C ARG A 8 -26.76 24.83 -45.07
N PRO A 9 -25.82 23.94 -45.48
CA PRO A 9 -24.36 23.99 -45.26
C PRO A 9 -23.51 24.43 -46.48
N LEU A 10 -22.22 24.71 -46.27
CA LEU A 10 -21.19 24.92 -47.30
C LEU A 10 -19.87 24.26 -46.86
N ARG A 11 -19.45 23.14 -47.48
CA ARG A 11 -18.62 22.96 -48.70
C ARG A 11 -17.11 22.91 -48.44
N ARG A 12 -16.55 21.76 -48.80
CA ARG A 12 -15.12 21.47 -49.04
C ARG A 12 -14.50 22.44 -50.05
N ARG A 13 -13.23 22.79 -49.85
CA ARG A 13 -12.26 22.99 -50.94
C ARG A 13 -10.90 22.41 -50.56
N SER A 14 -10.41 21.56 -51.44
CA SER A 14 -9.04 21.06 -51.57
C SER A 14 -8.15 22.10 -52.24
N ILE A 15 -6.91 22.28 -51.76
CA ILE A 15 -5.78 22.77 -52.58
C ILE A 15 -4.54 21.96 -52.18
N VAL A 16 -3.78 21.57 -53.22
CA VAL A 16 -2.57 20.73 -53.22
C VAL A 16 -1.38 21.59 -53.68
N ARG A 17 -0.17 21.23 -53.21
CA ARG A 17 1.22 21.65 -53.60
C ARG A 17 1.70 23.01 -53.04
N SER A 18 2.95 23.20 -52.59
CA SER A 18 4.22 22.48 -52.81
C SER A 18 5.33 22.90 -51.82
N ALA A 19 6.24 21.94 -51.55
CA ALA A 19 7.70 22.00 -51.30
C ALA A 19 8.38 23.21 -50.62
N GLY A 20 9.19 22.92 -49.59
CA GLY A 20 10.24 23.78 -49.03
C GLY A 20 10.88 23.14 -47.78
N GLU A 21 12.17 22.82 -47.87
CA GLU A 21 13.01 21.97 -47.00
C GLU A 21 13.55 22.66 -45.70
N PRO A 22 14.39 22.01 -44.84
CA PRO A 22 14.22 21.98 -43.38
C PRO A 22 15.13 22.92 -42.56
N CYS A 23 14.70 23.26 -41.34
CA CYS A 23 15.52 23.94 -40.33
C CYS A 23 16.45 22.95 -39.61
N ARG A 24 17.78 23.20 -39.70
CA ARG A 24 18.83 22.60 -38.86
C ARG A 24 19.00 23.35 -37.51
N PRO A 25 19.54 22.69 -36.48
CA PRO A 25 19.64 23.22 -35.11
C PRO A 25 20.87 24.12 -34.89
N ARG A 26 20.71 25.17 -34.06
CA ARG A 26 21.81 26.02 -33.58
C ARG A 26 22.49 25.38 -32.36
N ARG A 27 23.80 25.14 -32.47
CA ARG A 27 24.74 25.00 -31.35
C ARG A 27 24.91 26.37 -30.69
N ILE A 28 24.91 26.41 -29.36
CA ILE A 28 25.53 27.51 -28.58
C ILE A 28 26.39 26.89 -27.49
N SER A 29 27.61 27.40 -27.44
CA SER A 29 28.80 26.98 -26.71
C SER A 29 28.77 27.37 -25.24
N ALA A 30 29.48 26.61 -24.41
CA ALA A 30 29.82 26.95 -23.02
C ALA A 30 30.84 28.10 -22.93
N PRO A 31 30.94 28.77 -21.78
CA PRO A 31 32.20 29.35 -21.32
C PRO A 31 32.64 28.79 -19.96
N ALA A 32 33.96 28.85 -19.76
CA ALA A 32 34.74 28.29 -18.67
C ALA A 32 34.78 29.16 -17.40
N ALA A 33 35.33 28.56 -16.34
CA ALA A 33 35.45 28.98 -14.95
C ALA A 33 36.36 30.19 -14.67
N ASP A 34 36.12 30.87 -13.55
CA ASP A 34 37.10 31.15 -12.47
C ASP A 34 36.51 32.10 -11.41
N THR A 35 36.38 31.66 -10.15
CA THR A 35 36.74 32.49 -8.97
C THR A 35 36.76 31.65 -7.68
N SER A 36 37.83 31.86 -6.92
CA SER A 36 38.19 31.35 -5.60
C SER A 36 37.35 31.91 -4.44
N CYS A 37 37.07 31.11 -3.41
CA CYS A 37 36.85 31.55 -2.02
C CYS A 37 37.25 30.42 -1.02
N GLY A 38 37.91 30.79 0.08
CA GLY A 38 38.43 29.91 1.14
C GLY A 38 37.35 29.37 2.10
N PRO A 39 37.78 28.62 3.14
CA PRO A 39 36.89 27.73 3.89
C PRO A 39 36.19 28.49 5.02
N ASP A 40 34.91 28.82 4.83
CA ASP A 40 34.04 29.21 5.93
C ASP A 40 33.43 27.96 6.58
N ASP A 41 33.71 27.89 7.87
CA ASP A 41 33.25 26.95 8.87
C ASP A 41 31.71 26.99 8.95
N MET A 42 31.05 26.04 8.28
CA MET A 42 29.60 25.81 8.37
C MET A 42 29.35 24.40 8.91
N SER A 43 29.60 24.23 10.20
CA SER A 43 29.00 23.14 10.98
C SER A 43 27.50 23.41 11.15
N ALA A 44 26.73 23.19 10.10
CA ALA A 44 25.28 23.09 10.19
C ALA A 44 24.93 21.82 10.99
N PRO A 45 23.96 21.86 11.92
CA PRO A 45 23.52 20.67 12.61
C PRO A 45 22.97 19.69 11.58
N SER A 46 23.59 18.51 11.47
CA SER A 46 23.12 17.40 10.66
C SER A 46 21.79 16.93 11.22
N SER A 47 20.69 17.56 10.81
CA SER A 47 19.39 16.92 10.85
C SER A 47 19.50 15.73 9.90
N SER A 48 19.70 14.54 10.46
CA SER A 48 19.66 13.32 9.69
C SER A 48 18.24 13.19 9.13
N HIS A 49 18.04 13.70 7.92
CA HIS A 49 16.97 13.30 7.02
C HIS A 49 17.19 11.82 6.70
N ASN A 50 16.89 10.96 7.67
CA ASN A 50 16.88 9.53 7.48
C ASN A 50 15.72 9.24 6.54
N LEU A 51 16.03 9.21 5.25
CA LEU A 51 15.17 8.64 4.23
C LEU A 51 14.74 7.24 4.71
N PRO A 52 13.50 6.84 4.46
CA PRO A 52 13.02 5.55 4.92
C PRO A 52 13.90 4.43 4.38
N GLU A 53 14.22 3.48 5.25
CA GLU A 53 15.03 2.34 4.88
C GLU A 53 14.35 1.56 3.74
N ARG A 54 15.12 1.30 2.68
CA ARG A 54 14.68 0.49 1.56
C ARG A 54 14.72 -0.98 1.98
N THR A 55 13.61 -1.68 1.79
CA THR A 55 13.43 -3.06 2.24
C THR A 55 13.89 -4.11 1.25
N GLN A 56 14.02 -3.76 -0.03
CA GLN A 56 14.54 -4.66 -1.05
C GLN A 56 16.04 -4.46 -1.27
N GLN A 57 16.68 -5.47 -1.87
CA GLN A 57 18.10 -5.39 -2.21
C GLN A 57 18.37 -4.25 -3.21
N PRO A 58 19.52 -3.56 -3.13
CA PRO A 58 19.88 -2.49 -4.06
C PRO A 58 19.77 -2.90 -5.54
N CYS A 59 20.16 -4.13 -5.88
CA CYS A 59 20.05 -4.68 -7.23
C CYS A 59 18.61 -4.67 -7.78
N CYS A 60 17.61 -4.90 -6.92
CA CYS A 60 16.19 -4.87 -7.32
C CYS A 60 15.77 -3.46 -7.73
N TYR A 61 16.21 -2.44 -6.99
CA TYR A 61 15.90 -1.05 -7.32
C TYR A 61 16.58 -0.62 -8.62
N THR A 62 17.83 -1.05 -8.85
CA THR A 62 18.53 -0.79 -10.11
C THR A 62 17.82 -1.44 -11.29
N SER A 63 17.48 -2.73 -11.20
CA SER A 63 16.71 -3.40 -12.27
C SER A 63 15.33 -2.77 -12.49
N ALA A 64 14.68 -2.27 -11.44
CA ALA A 64 13.36 -1.65 -11.56
C ALA A 64 13.34 -0.31 -12.31
N LEU A 65 14.50 0.32 -12.54
CA LEU A 65 14.62 1.51 -13.39
C LEU A 65 14.29 1.23 -14.86
N GLU A 66 14.48 -0.01 -15.30
CA GLU A 66 13.98 -0.48 -16.58
C GLU A 66 12.47 -0.73 -16.46
N GLU A 67 11.68 0.00 -17.26
CA GLU A 67 10.21 0.02 -17.14
C GLU A 67 9.58 -1.35 -17.45
N ASP A 68 10.20 -2.10 -18.36
CA ASP A 68 9.78 -3.42 -18.82
C ASP A 68 10.39 -4.59 -18.01
N ALA A 69 11.38 -4.31 -17.14
CA ALA A 69 11.95 -5.34 -16.28
C ALA A 69 10.89 -5.87 -15.30
N THR A 70 10.65 -7.18 -15.36
CA THR A 70 9.70 -7.88 -14.47
C THR A 70 10.39 -8.64 -13.34
N PHE A 71 11.67 -8.97 -13.52
CA PHE A 71 12.53 -9.66 -12.54
C PHE A 71 13.85 -8.91 -12.38
N CYS A 72 14.46 -9.01 -11.21
CA CYS A 72 15.82 -8.51 -10.99
C CYS A 72 16.82 -9.38 -11.74
N GLY A 73 17.70 -8.75 -12.54
CA GLY A 73 18.71 -9.46 -13.33
C GLY A 73 19.78 -10.18 -12.50
N GLU A 74 20.01 -9.74 -11.25
CA GLU A 74 21.03 -10.31 -10.37
C GLU A 74 20.45 -11.39 -9.43
N CYS A 75 19.43 -11.05 -8.65
CA CYS A 75 18.88 -11.96 -7.64
C CYS A 75 17.67 -12.78 -8.12
N GLY A 76 17.17 -12.53 -9.33
CA GLY A 76 16.02 -13.25 -9.91
C GLY A 76 14.66 -12.98 -9.25
N LYS A 77 14.59 -12.13 -8.21
CA LYS A 77 13.33 -11.82 -7.53
C LYS A 77 12.36 -11.06 -8.45
N PRO A 78 11.04 -11.33 -8.37
CA PRO A 78 10.04 -10.54 -9.08
C PRO A 78 10.03 -9.09 -8.58
N LEU A 79 9.96 -8.14 -9.50
CA LEU A 79 9.93 -6.70 -9.20
C LEU A 79 8.49 -6.25 -8.97
N ILE A 80 7.97 -6.51 -7.75
CA ILE A 80 6.62 -6.08 -7.37
C ILE A 80 6.65 -4.60 -7.01
N ARG A 81 6.17 -3.77 -7.93
CA ARG A 81 6.18 -2.31 -7.83
C ARG A 81 5.03 -1.79 -6.95
N CYS A 82 5.29 -0.70 -6.25
CA CYS A 82 4.27 0.07 -5.54
C CYS A 82 3.20 0.59 -6.51
N MET A 83 1.96 0.76 -6.04
CA MET A 83 0.89 1.36 -6.86
C MET A 83 1.26 2.73 -7.45
N ALA A 84 2.17 3.46 -6.81
CA ALA A 84 2.63 4.78 -7.22
C ALA A 84 4.10 4.79 -7.63
N PHE A 85 4.59 3.69 -8.22
CA PHE A 85 5.98 3.51 -8.61
C PHE A 85 6.51 4.64 -9.50
N GLU A 86 5.70 5.16 -10.41
CA GLU A 86 6.04 6.32 -11.26
C GLU A 86 6.54 7.53 -10.46
N GLU A 87 6.06 7.70 -9.21
CA GLU A 87 6.46 8.82 -8.35
C GLU A 87 7.46 8.43 -7.26
N CYS A 88 7.42 7.20 -6.73
CA CYS A 88 8.32 6.80 -5.62
C CYS A 88 9.51 5.93 -6.01
N GLY A 89 9.47 5.26 -7.17
CA GLY A 89 10.40 4.17 -7.48
C GLY A 89 10.39 3.04 -6.45
N GLY A 90 9.36 2.95 -5.62
CA GLY A 90 9.30 2.07 -4.46
C GLY A 90 8.87 0.65 -4.84
N LEU A 91 9.62 -0.34 -4.36
CA LEU A 91 9.25 -1.75 -4.43
C LEU A 91 8.54 -2.18 -3.15
N LEU A 92 7.66 -3.17 -3.25
CA LEU A 92 7.01 -3.75 -2.08
C LEU A 92 7.97 -4.69 -1.35
N ASP A 93 7.95 -4.67 -0.01
CA ASP A 93 8.59 -5.69 0.82
C ASP A 93 7.83 -7.03 0.75
N ASP A 94 8.37 -8.07 1.40
CA ASP A 94 7.74 -9.40 1.44
C ASP A 94 6.38 -9.40 2.16
N ALA A 95 6.11 -8.36 2.96
CA ALA A 95 4.80 -8.12 3.58
C ALA A 95 3.84 -7.41 2.61
N GLY A 96 4.31 -6.76 1.55
CA GLY A 96 3.49 -6.04 0.58
C GLY A 96 3.38 -4.53 0.85
N ARG A 97 4.25 -3.96 1.68
CA ARG A 97 4.31 -2.52 1.99
C ARG A 97 5.40 -1.84 1.16
N CYS A 98 5.10 -0.64 0.68
CA CYS A 98 6.11 0.27 0.12
C CYS A 98 6.64 1.18 1.23
N THR A 99 7.90 1.01 1.65
CA THR A 99 8.49 1.85 2.71
C THR A 99 8.73 3.30 2.31
N VAL A 100 8.72 3.60 1.00
CA VAL A 100 8.83 4.98 0.52
C VAL A 100 7.51 5.73 0.71
N CYS A 101 6.38 5.12 0.30
CA CYS A 101 5.05 5.76 0.39
C CYS A 101 4.40 5.63 1.76
N VAL A 102 4.76 4.61 2.53
CA VAL A 102 4.19 4.31 3.85
C VAL A 102 5.30 4.19 4.87
N SER A 103 5.66 5.34 5.44
CA SER A 103 6.71 5.48 6.45
C SER A 103 6.20 6.24 7.69
N PRO A 104 5.22 5.69 8.42
CA PRO A 104 4.84 6.26 9.70
C PRO A 104 5.98 6.05 10.71
N HIS A 105 6.18 7.04 11.56
CA HIS A 105 7.17 7.00 12.61
C HIS A 105 6.55 7.53 13.91
N LEU A 106 6.68 6.79 15.00
CA LEU A 106 6.10 7.16 16.28
C LEU A 106 7.21 7.53 17.27
N GLN A 107 7.01 8.62 17.99
CA GLN A 107 7.89 9.06 19.06
C GLN A 107 7.09 9.38 20.31
N MET A 108 7.64 9.08 21.47
CA MET A 108 7.18 9.66 22.73
C MET A 108 7.83 11.03 22.88
N ALA A 109 7.01 12.06 23.14
CA ALA A 109 7.51 13.43 23.23
C ALA A 109 8.48 13.62 24.41
N ALA A 110 9.44 14.52 24.27
CA ALA A 110 10.33 14.89 25.39
C ALA A 110 9.50 15.43 26.57
N GLY A 111 9.92 15.10 27.79
CA GLY A 111 9.21 15.46 29.02
C GLY A 111 8.03 14.56 29.35
N ALA A 112 7.76 13.51 28.55
CA ALA A 112 6.71 12.54 28.84
C ALA A 112 6.93 11.87 30.20
N GLN A 113 5.87 11.78 30.99
CA GLN A 113 5.87 11.08 32.25
C GLN A 113 5.66 9.59 31.98
N THR A 114 6.65 8.76 32.34
CA THR A 114 6.58 7.30 32.20
C THR A 114 6.36 6.58 33.53
N GLU A 115 6.25 7.33 34.62
CA GLU A 115 6.01 6.82 35.97
C GLU A 115 4.66 7.27 36.53
N ALA A 116 3.90 6.35 37.11
CA ALA A 116 2.62 6.64 37.78
C ALA A 116 2.63 6.17 39.25
N ARG A 117 1.72 6.73 40.05
CA ARG A 117 1.38 6.19 41.38
C ARG A 117 0.18 5.24 41.25
N ILE A 118 0.05 4.31 42.19
CA ILE A 118 -1.15 3.45 42.30
C ILE A 118 -2.41 4.32 42.36
N GLY A 119 -3.40 4.00 41.53
CA GLY A 119 -4.66 4.74 41.39
C GLY A 119 -4.57 6.00 40.52
N GLY A 120 -3.38 6.32 39.98
CA GLY A 120 -3.19 7.41 39.03
C GLY A 120 -3.37 6.95 37.58
N ALA A 121 -3.85 7.87 36.74
CA ALA A 121 -3.85 7.74 35.28
C ALA A 121 -2.67 8.52 34.68
N VAL A 122 -2.07 8.01 33.61
CA VAL A 122 -0.98 8.67 32.88
C VAL A 122 -1.45 9.06 31.49
N ALA A 123 -1.19 10.31 31.10
CA ALA A 123 -1.32 10.75 29.72
C ALA A 123 0.06 10.72 29.06
N ILE A 124 0.22 9.87 28.05
CA ILE A 124 1.46 9.73 27.28
C ILE A 124 1.35 10.57 26.01
N PRO A 125 2.12 11.68 25.89
CA PRO A 125 2.16 12.48 24.68
C PRO A 125 2.99 11.77 23.61
N LEU A 126 2.37 11.51 22.47
CA LEU A 126 2.98 10.86 21.31
C LEU A 126 3.01 11.80 20.11
N LEU A 127 4.02 11.63 19.26
CA LEU A 127 4.20 12.34 18.00
C LEU A 127 4.21 11.32 16.87
N LEU A 128 3.23 11.42 15.96
CA LEU A 128 3.22 10.63 14.73
C LEU A 128 3.77 11.48 13.59
N ALA A 129 4.80 10.99 12.93
CA ALA A 129 5.43 11.63 11.79
C ALA A 129 5.30 10.77 10.52
N ASN A 130 5.19 11.43 9.37
CA ASN A 130 5.29 10.78 8.07
C ASN A 130 6.68 11.05 7.48
N ARG A 131 7.58 10.08 7.61
CA ARG A 131 8.96 10.19 7.10
C ARG A 131 9.09 9.79 5.63
N SER A 132 7.98 9.78 4.88
CA SER A 132 8.00 9.53 3.43
C SER A 132 8.94 10.52 2.73
N GLY A 133 9.87 9.99 1.92
CA GLY A 133 10.74 10.80 1.06
C GLY A 133 10.03 11.37 -0.18
N VAL A 134 8.77 11.00 -0.40
CA VAL A 134 7.91 11.52 -1.47
C VAL A 134 6.80 12.37 -0.88
N GLY A 135 6.35 13.41 -1.59
CA GLY A 135 5.34 14.40 -1.14
C GLY A 135 3.92 13.85 -0.86
N ARG A 136 3.75 12.54 -0.74
CA ARG A 136 2.46 11.89 -0.46
C ARG A 136 2.07 12.00 1.01
N PRO A 137 0.82 12.40 1.31
CA PRO A 137 0.31 12.34 2.67
C PRO A 137 -0.04 10.90 3.08
N LEU A 138 0.02 10.65 4.38
CA LEU A 138 -0.67 9.54 5.02
C LEU A 138 -2.00 10.05 5.56
N PHE A 139 -3.04 9.21 5.44
CA PHE A 139 -4.32 9.43 6.08
C PHE A 139 -4.40 8.51 7.29
N VAL A 140 -4.45 9.08 8.48
CA VAL A 140 -4.59 8.34 9.74
C VAL A 140 -6.07 8.18 10.00
N THR A 141 -6.57 6.96 9.82
CA THR A 141 -8.01 6.70 9.87
C THR A 141 -8.51 6.50 11.29
N SER A 142 -7.70 5.86 12.13
CA SER A 142 -8.03 5.57 13.54
C SER A 142 -6.76 5.26 14.33
N VAL A 143 -6.81 5.51 15.63
CA VAL A 143 -5.79 5.10 16.60
C VAL A 143 -6.48 4.42 17.76
N TRP A 144 -5.93 3.31 18.24
CA TRP A 144 -6.43 2.60 19.42
C TRP A 144 -5.32 2.39 20.42
N SER A 145 -5.71 2.25 21.68
CA SER A 145 -4.81 1.91 22.77
C SER A 145 -5.42 0.82 23.66
N SER A 146 -4.56 -0.03 24.22
CA SER A 146 -4.94 -1.09 25.15
C SER A 146 -3.87 -1.27 26.22
N GLU A 147 -4.29 -1.51 27.46
CA GLU A 147 -3.40 -1.81 28.59
C GLU A 147 -3.36 -3.32 28.83
N GLY A 148 -2.20 -3.94 28.65
CA GLY A 148 -2.04 -5.39 28.76
C GLY A 148 -3.05 -6.16 27.90
N TYR A 149 -3.92 -6.94 28.55
CA TYR A 149 -5.00 -7.70 27.91
C TYR A 149 -6.38 -7.01 28.00
N GLY A 150 -6.40 -5.70 28.23
CA GLY A 150 -7.62 -4.91 28.35
C GLY A 150 -8.36 -4.70 27.02
N GLU A 151 -9.47 -3.97 27.09
CA GLU A 151 -10.25 -3.59 25.91
C GLU A 151 -9.55 -2.49 25.10
N TRP A 152 -9.67 -2.60 23.78
CA TRP A 152 -9.16 -1.58 22.86
C TRP A 152 -10.05 -0.33 22.90
N ARG A 153 -9.42 0.82 23.17
CA ARG A 153 -10.10 2.12 23.22
C ARG A 153 -9.61 3.01 22.09
N GLU A 154 -10.54 3.57 21.33
CA GLU A 154 -10.23 4.51 20.27
C GLU A 154 -9.78 5.86 20.85
N VAL A 155 -8.76 6.43 20.23
CA VAL A 155 -8.15 7.70 20.62
C VAL A 155 -8.53 8.74 19.57
N ASP A 156 -9.24 9.78 20.00
CA ASP A 156 -9.58 10.91 19.13
C ASP A 156 -8.31 11.74 18.84
N LEU A 157 -7.97 11.87 17.57
CA LEU A 157 -6.83 12.66 17.10
C LEU A 157 -7.21 14.12 16.84
N GLY A 158 -8.47 14.41 16.48
CA GLY A 158 -8.87 15.71 15.94
C GLY A 158 -8.25 16.07 14.58
N TRP A 159 -7.57 15.12 13.93
CA TRP A 159 -6.99 15.27 12.60
C TRP A 159 -6.83 13.91 11.90
N GLU A 160 -6.88 13.91 10.56
CA GLU A 160 -6.84 12.68 9.75
C GLU A 160 -5.69 12.67 8.72
N ARG A 161 -5.05 13.80 8.46
CA ARG A 161 -4.06 13.94 7.39
C ARG A 161 -2.69 14.33 7.92
N LEU A 162 -1.66 13.63 7.47
CA LEU A 162 -0.26 13.85 7.82
C LEU A 162 0.60 13.95 6.55
N HIS A 163 1.02 15.16 6.21
CA HIS A 163 1.85 15.42 5.02
C HIS A 163 3.26 14.83 5.17
N ALA A 164 3.94 14.61 4.05
CA ALA A 164 5.32 14.14 4.07
C ALA A 164 6.24 15.15 4.78
N GLY A 165 7.07 14.66 5.70
CA GLY A 165 7.92 15.47 6.57
C GLY A 165 7.19 16.15 7.74
N GLU A 166 5.86 16.03 7.82
CA GLU A 166 5.06 16.58 8.92
C GLU A 166 5.06 15.62 10.11
N GLN A 167 4.95 16.21 11.31
CA GLN A 167 4.73 15.52 12.56
C GLN A 167 3.55 16.15 13.30
N ARG A 168 2.71 15.32 13.93
CA ARG A 168 1.55 15.79 14.70
C ARG A 168 1.45 15.10 16.05
N PRO A 169 1.11 15.86 17.11
CA PRO A 169 0.91 15.29 18.43
C PRO A 169 -0.46 14.62 18.58
N PHE A 170 -0.49 13.62 19.43
CA PHE A 170 -1.70 13.08 20.03
C PHE A 170 -1.36 12.56 21.43
N SER A 171 -2.35 12.14 22.21
CA SER A 171 -2.11 11.64 23.56
C SER A 171 -2.91 10.39 23.83
N VAL A 172 -2.25 9.38 24.38
CA VAL A 172 -2.89 8.16 24.87
C VAL A 172 -3.03 8.28 26.38
N ARG A 173 -4.19 7.90 26.91
CA ARG A 173 -4.45 7.94 28.36
C ARG A 173 -4.61 6.53 28.87
N THR A 174 -4.00 6.27 30.02
CA THR A 174 -4.29 5.05 30.76
C THR A 174 -5.49 5.22 31.67
N ASP A 175 -6.12 4.12 32.04
CA ASP A 175 -6.99 4.05 33.20
C ASP A 175 -6.18 4.15 34.50
N PRO A 176 -6.85 4.38 35.64
CA PRO A 176 -6.20 4.33 36.94
C PRO A 176 -5.51 2.97 37.17
N LEU A 177 -4.18 3.00 37.28
CA LEU A 177 -3.37 1.78 37.41
C LEU A 177 -3.44 1.27 38.86
N GLY A 178 -4.18 0.17 39.07
CA GLY A 178 -4.49 -0.34 40.42
C GLY A 178 -3.37 -1.16 41.09
N LEU A 179 -2.33 -1.54 40.35
CA LEU A 179 -1.22 -2.37 40.85
C LEU A 179 0.12 -1.67 40.61
N ALA A 180 1.05 -1.78 41.54
CA ALA A 180 2.45 -1.39 41.30
C ALA A 180 3.17 -2.43 40.44
N GLY A 181 4.20 -1.97 39.72
CA GLY A 181 4.97 -2.78 38.79
C GLY A 181 4.97 -2.21 37.38
N ILE A 182 5.43 -3.01 36.41
CA ILE A 182 5.52 -2.63 35.00
C ILE A 182 4.21 -2.97 34.31
N HIS A 183 3.60 -1.98 33.66
CA HIS A 183 2.39 -2.13 32.85
C HIS A 183 2.73 -1.96 31.37
N GLY A 184 2.24 -2.87 30.54
CA GLY A 184 2.34 -2.77 29.09
C GLY A 184 1.20 -1.95 28.51
N LEU A 185 1.51 -0.99 27.65
CA LEU A 185 0.54 -0.26 26.85
C LEU A 185 0.82 -0.54 25.38
N GLU A 186 -0.19 -1.00 24.63
CA GLU A 186 -0.10 -1.16 23.19
C GLU A 186 -0.89 -0.05 22.49
N VAL A 187 -0.33 0.45 21.39
CA VAL A 187 -0.96 1.46 20.54
C VAL A 187 -1.03 0.91 19.12
N LEU A 188 -2.22 0.94 18.52
CA LEU A 188 -2.46 0.61 17.12
C LEU A 188 -2.77 1.87 16.33
N ILE A 189 -2.16 2.02 15.16
CA ILE A 189 -2.34 3.17 14.27
C ILE A 189 -2.72 2.64 12.90
N ALA A 190 -3.95 2.90 12.46
CA ALA A 190 -4.39 2.63 11.11
C ALA A 190 -4.04 3.81 10.19
N VAL A 191 -3.33 3.53 9.11
CA VAL A 191 -2.94 4.51 8.11
C VAL A 191 -3.27 4.03 6.71
N SER A 192 -3.64 4.94 5.83
CA SER A 192 -3.75 4.68 4.39
C SER A 192 -2.93 5.64 3.56
N SER A 193 -2.48 5.14 2.40
CA SER A 193 -1.86 5.93 1.35
C SER A 193 -2.71 5.80 0.09
N HIS A 194 -2.96 6.93 -0.58
CA HIS A 194 -3.83 6.99 -1.76
C HIS A 194 -3.02 7.34 -3.00
N TRP A 195 -3.37 6.72 -4.12
CA TRP A 195 -2.82 7.05 -5.43
C TRP A 195 -3.87 6.89 -6.53
N ARG A 196 -4.21 7.99 -7.18
CA ARG A 196 -5.35 8.06 -8.12
C ARG A 196 -6.63 7.54 -7.46
N TRP A 197 -7.23 6.47 -7.98
CA TRP A 197 -8.43 5.83 -7.41
C TRP A 197 -8.11 4.64 -6.50
N ARG A 198 -6.83 4.37 -6.24
CA ARG A 198 -6.38 3.23 -5.42
C ARG A 198 -5.98 3.66 -4.03
N GLN A 199 -6.13 2.73 -3.09
CA GLN A 199 -5.84 2.94 -1.67
C GLN A 199 -5.15 1.71 -1.08
N GLU A 200 -4.04 1.90 -0.38
CA GLU A 200 -3.42 0.86 0.44
C GLU A 200 -3.52 1.25 1.91
N ALA A 201 -4.08 0.37 2.74
CA ALA A 201 -4.28 0.55 4.17
C ALA A 201 -3.41 -0.42 4.97
N PHE A 202 -2.91 0.05 6.12
CA PHE A 202 -2.01 -0.66 7.02
C PHE A 202 -2.35 -0.34 8.48
N VAL A 203 -2.01 -1.26 9.38
CA VAL A 203 -2.06 -1.01 10.83
C VAL A 203 -0.68 -1.25 11.39
N PHE A 204 -0.21 -0.34 12.22
CA PHE A 204 1.06 -0.45 12.92
C PHE A 204 0.81 -0.55 14.43
N ALA A 205 1.56 -1.41 15.10
CA ALA A 205 1.58 -1.56 16.54
C ALA A 205 2.88 -0.97 17.11
N ALA A 206 2.75 -0.29 18.24
CA ALA A 206 3.84 0.08 19.12
C ALA A 206 3.53 -0.38 20.53
N SER A 207 4.55 -0.87 21.23
CA SER A 207 4.47 -1.27 22.63
C SER A 207 5.26 -0.29 23.49
N LEU A 208 4.66 0.12 24.61
CA LEU A 208 5.23 0.99 25.61
C LEU A 208 5.16 0.32 26.98
N THR A 209 6.08 0.68 27.86
CA THR A 209 6.10 0.20 29.25
C THR A 209 6.02 1.37 30.21
N ILE A 210 5.13 1.26 31.19
CA ILE A 210 4.89 2.28 32.24
C ILE A 210 5.27 1.65 33.58
N GLU A 211 6.10 2.33 34.37
CA GLU A 211 6.48 1.86 35.71
C GLU A 211 5.57 2.52 36.76
N VAL A 212 4.84 1.71 37.54
CA VAL A 212 3.96 2.20 38.61
C VAL A 212 4.60 1.92 39.96
N LYS A 213 4.85 2.98 40.73
CA LYS A 213 5.47 2.88 42.05
C LYS A 213 4.42 2.76 43.15
N ASP A 214 4.74 1.93 44.14
CA ASP A 214 4.00 1.85 45.41
C ASP A 214 4.68 2.74 46.45
N ASP A 215 4.08 3.88 46.78
CA ASP A 215 4.59 4.76 47.84
C ASP A 215 4.29 4.20 49.25
N SER A 216 3.50 3.12 49.38
CA SER A 216 3.14 2.52 50.69
C SER A 216 4.20 1.57 51.25
N LYS A 217 5.26 1.26 50.50
CA LYS A 217 6.41 0.51 50.99
C LYS A 217 7.69 1.27 50.68
N ALA A 218 8.37 1.75 51.73
CA ALA A 218 9.81 1.97 51.66
C ALA A 218 10.45 0.63 51.24
N ALA A 219 10.78 0.49 49.96
CA ALA A 219 11.30 -0.74 49.40
C ALA A 219 12.64 -1.09 50.06
N ALA A 220 12.64 -2.14 50.89
CA ALA A 220 13.85 -2.91 51.12
C ALA A 220 14.33 -3.48 49.78
N PRO A 221 15.64 -3.53 49.51
CA PRO A 221 16.15 -3.95 48.21
C PRO A 221 15.76 -5.40 47.93
N VAL A 222 14.95 -5.61 46.89
CA VAL A 222 14.64 -6.95 46.38
C VAL A 222 15.75 -7.33 45.40
N VAL A 223 16.67 -8.18 45.86
CA VAL A 223 17.69 -8.81 45.02
C VAL A 223 17.08 -10.06 44.39
N ASN A 224 16.62 -9.96 43.15
CA ASN A 224 16.26 -11.15 42.36
C ASN A 224 17.51 -11.71 41.68
N ILE A 225 18.11 -12.73 42.29
CA ILE A 225 19.09 -13.60 41.63
C ILE A 225 18.33 -14.84 41.14
N GLY A 226 18.12 -14.94 39.83
CA GLY A 226 17.64 -16.14 39.17
C GLY A 226 18.59 -16.52 38.05
N GLY A 227 19.40 -17.54 38.27
CA GLY A 227 20.33 -18.08 37.27
C GLY A 227 19.83 -19.38 36.63
N GLN A 228 20.23 -19.56 35.36
CA GLN A 228 20.21 -20.75 34.48
C GLN A 228 18.89 -20.98 33.72
N SER A 229 18.80 -20.93 32.39
CA SER A 229 19.73 -21.16 31.26
C SER A 229 19.15 -20.52 29.98
N ALA A 230 19.83 -20.13 28.88
CA ALA A 230 21.23 -19.96 28.50
C ALA A 230 21.25 -19.05 27.26
N GLY A 231 22.22 -18.13 27.18
CA GLY A 231 22.67 -17.48 25.94
C GLY A 231 21.94 -16.20 25.51
N HIS A 232 22.35 -15.06 26.09
CA HIS A 232 22.68 -13.77 25.43
C HIS A 232 22.54 -12.60 26.43
N GLY A 233 23.68 -12.06 26.87
CA GLY A 233 23.88 -10.73 27.49
C GLY A 233 22.85 -10.25 28.54
N ASN A 234 23.02 -10.64 29.80
CA ASN A 234 22.25 -10.08 30.91
C ASN A 234 22.81 -8.69 31.29
N THR A 235 22.03 -7.64 31.08
CA THR A 235 22.25 -6.34 31.73
C THR A 235 21.61 -6.37 33.11
N VAL A 236 22.44 -6.30 34.16
CA VAL A 236 22.00 -6.19 35.56
C VAL A 236 21.76 -4.72 35.87
N TYR A 237 20.53 -4.33 36.22
CA TYR A 237 20.25 -3.00 36.77
C TYR A 237 20.18 -3.08 38.31
N ILE A 238 21.13 -2.46 38.99
CA ILE A 238 21.11 -2.23 40.44
C ILE A 238 20.69 -0.78 40.66
N SER A 239 19.46 -0.53 41.12
CA SER A 239 19.06 0.78 41.63
C SER A 239 19.24 0.81 43.16
N GLY A 240 20.46 1.13 43.58
CA GLY A 240 20.79 1.45 44.97
C GLY A 240 20.64 2.95 45.23
N GLN A 241 19.74 3.27 46.17
CA GLN A 241 19.68 4.45 47.04
C GLN A 241 20.18 5.81 46.52
N GLY A 242 19.22 6.72 46.34
CA GLY A 242 19.40 8.16 46.46
C GLY A 242 18.08 8.79 46.86
N ALA A 243 17.92 9.09 48.15
CA ALA A 243 16.84 9.95 48.61
C ALA A 243 17.13 11.38 48.12
N SER A 244 16.46 11.80 47.05
CA SER A 244 16.29 13.20 46.69
C SER A 244 14.94 13.35 45.99
N ASP A 245 14.18 14.37 46.39
CA ASP A 245 12.91 14.86 45.84
C ASP A 245 12.32 14.10 44.63
N THR A 246 11.10 13.58 44.82
CA THR A 246 10.30 12.86 43.82
C THR A 246 9.93 13.76 42.63
N VAL A 247 10.88 13.96 41.73
CA VAL A 247 10.63 14.34 40.35
C VAL A 247 10.34 13.04 39.62
N ALA A 248 9.09 12.82 39.21
CA ALA A 248 8.72 11.71 38.34
C ALA A 248 9.74 11.63 37.18
N LYS A 249 10.33 10.46 36.91
CA LYS A 249 11.28 10.36 35.78
C LYS A 249 10.57 10.78 34.51
N ARG A 250 10.98 11.93 33.98
CA ARG A 250 10.56 12.43 32.67
C ARG A 250 11.63 12.03 31.66
N SER A 251 11.23 11.62 30.47
CA SER A 251 12.21 11.47 29.40
C SER A 251 12.82 12.84 29.10
N THR A 252 14.15 12.95 29.12
CA THR A 252 14.84 14.21 28.77
C THR A 252 14.85 14.43 27.26
N GLU A 253 14.73 13.35 26.50
CA GLU A 253 14.72 13.34 25.04
C GLU A 253 13.47 12.63 24.52
N ALA A 254 13.14 12.88 23.24
CA ALA A 254 12.11 12.13 22.56
C ALA A 254 12.58 10.68 22.36
N VAL A 255 11.71 9.72 22.63
CA VAL A 255 12.03 8.29 22.50
C VAL A 255 11.37 7.75 21.25
N ASP A 256 12.17 7.22 20.33
CA ASP A 256 11.67 6.55 19.14
C ASP A 256 10.97 5.24 19.53
N LEU A 257 9.73 5.08 19.09
CA LEU A 257 8.94 3.87 19.32
C LEU A 257 8.91 3.05 18.03
N ALA A 258 9.33 1.79 18.13
CA ALA A 258 9.30 0.89 17.00
C ALA A 258 7.85 0.61 16.57
N LEU A 259 7.51 1.05 15.35
CA LEU A 259 6.26 0.69 14.70
C LEU A 259 6.46 -0.59 13.90
N VAL A 260 5.77 -1.65 14.32
CA VAL A 260 5.76 -2.94 13.62
C VAL A 260 4.40 -3.10 12.94
N ARG A 261 4.40 -3.52 11.67
CA ARG A 261 3.15 -3.77 10.97
C ARG A 261 2.37 -4.91 11.64
N ALA A 262 1.09 -4.67 11.90
CA ALA A 262 0.21 -5.55 12.64
C ALA A 262 -0.82 -6.23 11.72
N GLU A 263 -0.37 -7.14 10.85
CA GLU A 263 -1.20 -7.77 9.81
C GLU A 263 -2.45 -8.48 10.34
N LYS A 264 -2.37 -9.09 11.52
CA LYS A 264 -3.52 -9.73 12.17
C LYS A 264 -4.62 -8.69 12.49
N HIS A 265 -4.23 -7.50 12.94
CA HIS A 265 -5.16 -6.42 13.23
C HIS A 265 -5.72 -5.78 11.95
N GLU A 266 -4.92 -5.67 10.88
CA GLU A 266 -5.41 -5.23 9.57
C GLU A 266 -6.57 -6.09 9.07
N ARG A 267 -6.46 -7.41 9.23
CA ARG A 267 -7.51 -8.37 8.85
C ARG A 267 -8.71 -8.33 9.78
N ARG A 268 -8.48 -8.32 11.11
CA ARG A 268 -9.55 -8.19 12.12
C ARG A 268 -10.41 -6.94 11.91
N LEU A 269 -9.80 -5.83 11.51
CA LEU A 269 -10.49 -4.56 11.26
C LEU A 269 -11.10 -4.49 9.85
N GLY A 270 -10.98 -5.53 9.04
CA GLY A 270 -11.49 -5.54 7.66
C GLY A 270 -10.79 -4.52 6.75
N LEU A 271 -9.57 -4.09 7.08
CA LEU A 271 -8.80 -3.15 6.26
C LEU A 271 -8.08 -3.87 5.12
N ARG A 272 -7.72 -5.15 5.31
CA ARG A 272 -7.09 -6.00 4.30
C ARG A 272 -7.71 -7.39 4.27
N GLY A 273 -7.63 -8.05 3.11
CA GLY A 273 -8.24 -9.37 2.88
C GLY A 273 -9.75 -9.28 2.64
N THR A 274 -10.32 -10.33 2.05
CA THR A 274 -11.77 -10.46 1.86
C THR A 274 -12.48 -10.86 3.14
N SER A 275 -11.77 -11.53 4.05
CA SER A 275 -12.20 -11.83 5.41
C SER A 275 -10.97 -11.91 6.33
N GLU A 276 -11.18 -12.14 7.62
CA GLU A 276 -10.07 -12.38 8.56
C GLU A 276 -9.17 -13.55 8.15
N MET A 277 -9.74 -14.52 7.43
CA MET A 277 -9.08 -15.77 7.06
C MET A 277 -8.72 -15.86 5.58
N VAL A 278 -9.13 -14.93 4.72
CA VAL A 278 -8.83 -15.02 3.28
C VAL A 278 -8.24 -13.71 2.77
N TRP A 279 -7.04 -13.78 2.23
CA TRP A 279 -6.36 -12.61 1.67
C TRP A 279 -5.50 -12.96 0.45
N VAL A 280 -5.44 -12.03 -0.49
CA VAL A 280 -4.74 -12.15 -1.77
C VAL A 280 -3.52 -11.24 -1.77
N PRO A 281 -2.31 -11.73 -1.41
CA PRO A 281 -1.11 -10.90 -1.43
C PRO A 281 -0.77 -10.45 -2.86
N ARG A 282 -0.10 -9.29 -2.99
CA ARG A 282 0.36 -8.75 -4.30
C ARG A 282 1.25 -9.71 -5.09
N GLY A 283 1.91 -10.65 -4.40
CA GLY A 283 2.74 -11.71 -5.00
C GLY A 283 1.98 -12.98 -5.40
N ALA A 284 0.65 -13.03 -5.26
CA ALA A 284 -0.15 -14.19 -5.67
C ALA A 284 0.02 -14.47 -7.18
N ARG A 285 0.16 -15.74 -7.54
CA ARG A 285 0.32 -16.17 -8.93
C ARG A 285 -1.02 -16.13 -9.66
N LEU A 286 -1.17 -15.34 -10.72
CA LEU A 286 -2.33 -15.36 -11.59
C LEU A 286 -2.07 -16.32 -12.75
N ALA A 287 -3.03 -17.20 -13.04
CA ALA A 287 -2.98 -18.16 -14.14
C ALA A 287 -4.27 -18.08 -14.97
N TRP A 288 -4.19 -18.52 -16.22
CA TRP A 288 -5.26 -18.41 -17.21
C TRP A 288 -5.51 -19.77 -17.85
N GLU A 289 -6.74 -20.26 -17.77
CA GLU A 289 -7.15 -21.54 -18.35
C GLU A 289 -8.25 -21.31 -19.39
N GLY A 290 -8.21 -22.07 -20.49
CA GLY A 290 -9.17 -21.90 -21.59
C GLY A 290 -8.89 -20.70 -22.49
N PHE A 291 -7.70 -20.11 -22.38
CA PHE A 291 -7.22 -19.03 -23.26
C PHE A 291 -6.02 -19.51 -24.10
N PRO A 292 -5.86 -19.02 -25.33
CA PRO A 292 -4.63 -19.18 -26.07
C PRO A 292 -3.45 -18.44 -25.42
N ASP A 293 -2.26 -19.04 -25.44
CA ASP A 293 -1.05 -18.48 -24.78
C ASP A 293 -0.72 -17.05 -25.21
N ALA A 294 -0.99 -16.68 -26.47
CA ALA A 294 -0.73 -15.34 -26.99
C ALA A 294 -1.75 -14.28 -26.54
N GLU A 295 -2.88 -14.69 -25.94
CA GLU A 295 -3.99 -13.83 -25.52
C GLU A 295 -3.93 -13.48 -24.02
N THR A 296 -3.01 -14.06 -23.25
CA THR A 296 -2.87 -13.82 -21.81
C THR A 296 -1.41 -13.61 -21.42
N PRO A 297 -1.12 -12.94 -20.29
CA PRO A 297 0.24 -12.88 -19.78
C PRO A 297 0.69 -14.26 -19.28
N PHE A 298 2.00 -14.44 -19.14
CA PHE A 298 2.55 -15.64 -18.53
C PHE A 298 2.02 -15.80 -17.09
N PRO A 299 1.80 -17.02 -16.60
CA PRO A 299 1.32 -17.22 -15.24
C PRO A 299 2.33 -16.72 -14.19
N GLY A 300 1.89 -15.83 -13.31
CA GLY A 300 2.76 -15.13 -12.35
C GLY A 300 2.06 -13.99 -11.62
N PRO A 301 2.74 -13.30 -10.70
CA PRO A 301 2.21 -12.09 -10.08
C PRO A 301 2.01 -10.96 -11.10
N ILE A 302 1.29 -9.90 -10.71
CA ILE A 302 1.13 -8.72 -11.55
C ILE A 302 2.42 -7.89 -11.49
N LEU A 303 3.20 -7.93 -12.58
CA LEU A 303 4.52 -7.28 -12.67
C LEU A 303 4.54 -6.04 -13.58
N THR A 304 3.38 -5.57 -14.00
CA THR A 304 3.24 -4.31 -14.75
C THR A 304 3.69 -3.12 -13.89
N SER A 305 4.13 -2.04 -14.52
CA SER A 305 4.66 -0.84 -13.84
C SER A 305 3.64 -0.18 -12.90
N ASP A 306 2.36 -0.19 -13.26
CA ASP A 306 1.24 0.30 -12.46
C ASP A 306 0.63 -0.76 -11.54
N GLY A 307 1.04 -2.03 -11.70
CA GLY A 307 0.54 -3.16 -10.95
C GLY A 307 -0.93 -3.48 -11.25
N ILE A 308 -1.37 -3.22 -12.49
CA ILE A 308 -2.70 -3.47 -13.05
C ILE A 308 -2.58 -4.34 -14.31
N LEU A 309 -3.50 -5.29 -14.49
CA LEU A 309 -3.71 -6.01 -15.75
C LEU A 309 -4.96 -5.49 -16.45
N SER A 310 -4.82 -5.07 -17.69
CA SER A 310 -5.92 -4.60 -18.53
C SER A 310 -6.48 -5.72 -19.41
N ALA A 311 -7.80 -5.94 -19.32
CA ALA A 311 -8.51 -6.95 -20.10
C ALA A 311 -9.47 -6.30 -21.11
N GLY A 312 -9.49 -6.77 -22.35
CA GLY A 312 -10.39 -6.26 -23.39
C GLY A 312 -10.08 -6.84 -24.76
N ARG A 313 -10.70 -6.31 -25.84
CA ARG A 313 -10.50 -6.88 -27.19
C ARG A 313 -9.16 -6.55 -27.85
N SER A 314 -8.35 -5.67 -27.26
CA SER A 314 -7.09 -5.22 -27.86
C SER A 314 -6.08 -6.37 -27.94
N ARG A 315 -5.12 -6.25 -28.85
CA ARG A 315 -3.94 -7.12 -28.86
C ARG A 315 -3.17 -6.97 -27.53
N THR A 316 -2.61 -8.09 -27.08
CA THR A 316 -1.75 -8.13 -25.89
C THR A 316 -0.39 -7.48 -26.17
N ARG A 317 0.38 -7.16 -25.12
CA ARG A 317 1.76 -6.64 -25.25
C ARG A 317 2.67 -7.60 -26.03
N SER A 318 2.55 -8.90 -25.80
CA SER A 318 3.29 -9.93 -26.56
C SER A 318 2.93 -9.93 -28.04
N GLN A 319 1.74 -9.45 -28.41
CA GLN A 319 1.27 -9.26 -29.78
C GLN A 319 1.51 -7.84 -30.32
N GLY A 320 2.30 -7.01 -29.64
CA GLY A 320 2.59 -5.62 -30.01
C GLY A 320 1.42 -4.64 -29.79
N GLY A 321 0.45 -5.02 -28.96
CA GLY A 321 -0.68 -4.16 -28.57
C GLY A 321 -0.56 -3.60 -27.14
N PRO A 322 -1.51 -2.75 -26.71
CA PRO A 322 -1.46 -2.11 -25.40
C PRO A 322 -2.14 -2.91 -24.26
N GLY A 323 -2.82 -4.02 -24.57
CA GLY A 323 -3.57 -4.81 -23.58
C GLY A 323 -2.71 -5.86 -22.87
N ASP A 324 -3.20 -6.40 -21.76
CA ASP A 324 -2.55 -7.51 -21.06
C ASP A 324 -3.28 -8.84 -21.33
N ILE A 325 -4.61 -8.80 -21.26
CA ILE A 325 -5.49 -9.95 -21.45
C ILE A 325 -6.43 -9.62 -22.61
N ARG A 326 -6.41 -10.47 -23.64
CA ARG A 326 -7.25 -10.35 -24.81
C ARG A 326 -8.50 -11.20 -24.67
N LEU A 327 -9.64 -10.53 -24.71
CA LEU A 327 -10.95 -11.13 -24.61
C LEU A 327 -11.60 -11.19 -25.99
N LEU A 328 -11.82 -12.39 -26.49
CA LEU A 328 -12.51 -12.66 -27.76
C LEU A 328 -13.57 -13.73 -27.54
N VAL A 329 -14.74 -13.50 -28.11
CA VAL A 329 -15.84 -14.45 -28.07
C VAL A 329 -15.63 -15.47 -29.18
N ARG A 330 -15.82 -16.75 -28.86
CA ARG A 330 -15.70 -17.84 -29.82
C ARG A 330 -17.06 -18.52 -29.99
N ASP A 331 -17.36 -18.93 -31.21
CA ASP A 331 -18.50 -19.77 -31.50
C ASP A 331 -18.25 -21.23 -31.08
N GLU A 332 -19.25 -22.09 -31.24
CA GLU A 332 -19.17 -23.52 -30.89
C GLU A 332 -18.10 -24.28 -31.71
N ALA A 333 -17.77 -23.78 -32.90
CA ALA A 333 -16.70 -24.31 -33.74
C ALA A 333 -15.31 -23.76 -33.35
N GLY A 334 -15.23 -22.88 -32.34
CA GLY A 334 -13.99 -22.25 -31.86
C GLY A 334 -13.52 -21.05 -32.68
N ASN A 335 -14.27 -20.65 -33.70
CA ASN A 335 -13.95 -19.48 -34.52
C ASN A 335 -14.32 -18.20 -33.77
N ILE A 336 -13.62 -17.10 -34.06
CA ILE A 336 -13.89 -15.82 -33.41
C ILE A 336 -15.21 -15.25 -33.94
N ASP A 337 -16.18 -15.07 -33.05
CA ASP A 337 -17.38 -14.29 -33.31
C ASP A 337 -17.02 -12.80 -33.29
N ARG A 338 -16.93 -12.21 -34.49
CA ARG A 338 -16.48 -10.82 -34.66
C ARG A 338 -17.50 -9.81 -34.14
N ASP A 339 -18.79 -10.12 -34.18
CA ASP A 339 -19.85 -9.18 -33.85
C ASP A 339 -19.98 -9.08 -32.33
N LEU A 340 -20.01 -10.22 -31.63
CA LEU A 340 -19.99 -10.23 -30.16
C LEU A 340 -18.65 -9.71 -29.61
N SER A 341 -17.52 -10.06 -30.22
CA SER A 341 -16.21 -9.56 -29.79
C SER A 341 -16.08 -8.03 -29.93
N GLN A 342 -16.80 -7.40 -30.86
CA GLN A 342 -16.79 -5.94 -31.03
C GLN A 342 -17.51 -5.20 -29.89
N GLN A 343 -18.43 -5.86 -29.19
CA GLN A 343 -19.11 -5.30 -28.03
C GLN A 343 -18.18 -5.19 -26.80
N ILE A 344 -17.12 -6.01 -26.75
CA ILE A 344 -16.07 -5.88 -25.74
C ILE A 344 -15.22 -4.66 -26.07
N SER A 345 -15.07 -3.76 -25.10
CA SER A 345 -14.24 -2.57 -25.27
C SER A 345 -12.75 -2.95 -25.45
N ARG A 346 -11.98 -2.09 -26.11
CA ARG A 346 -10.52 -2.27 -26.28
C ARG A 346 -9.79 -2.49 -24.95
N ARG A 347 -10.22 -1.76 -23.92
CA ARG A 347 -9.89 -1.94 -22.50
C ARG A 347 -11.21 -1.95 -21.75
N HIS A 348 -11.66 -3.14 -21.37
CA HIS A 348 -13.01 -3.41 -20.89
C HIS A 348 -13.10 -3.44 -19.36
N PHE A 349 -12.14 -4.07 -18.71
CA PHE A 349 -11.95 -3.96 -17.27
C PHE A 349 -10.46 -4.11 -16.92
N GLU A 350 -10.14 -3.78 -15.67
CA GLU A 350 -8.82 -3.86 -15.07
C GLU A 350 -8.89 -4.81 -13.88
N LEU A 351 -7.83 -5.59 -13.70
CA LEU A 351 -7.61 -6.44 -12.53
C LEU A 351 -6.39 -5.94 -11.79
N TYR A 352 -6.51 -5.78 -10.48
CA TYR A 352 -5.39 -5.44 -9.61
C TYR A 352 -5.64 -5.97 -8.21
N ILE A 353 -4.57 -6.06 -7.43
CA ILE A 353 -4.66 -6.40 -6.01
C ILE A 353 -4.49 -5.13 -5.19
N GLU A 354 -5.41 -4.88 -4.26
CA GLU A 354 -5.43 -3.71 -3.38
C GLU A 354 -5.84 -4.15 -1.98
N CYS A 355 -5.09 -3.74 -0.95
CA CYS A 355 -5.39 -4.14 0.44
C CYS A 355 -5.57 -5.66 0.60
N ASP A 356 -4.73 -6.45 -0.09
CA ASP A 356 -4.82 -7.90 -0.20
C ASP A 356 -6.18 -8.46 -0.68
N ARG A 357 -6.85 -7.72 -1.57
CA ARG A 357 -8.08 -8.13 -2.25
C ARG A 357 -7.87 -8.11 -3.75
N LEU A 358 -8.39 -9.12 -4.46
CA LEU A 358 -8.47 -9.06 -5.91
C LEU A 358 -9.63 -8.12 -6.30
N ILE A 359 -9.32 -7.05 -7.02
CA ILE A 359 -10.27 -6.04 -7.46
C ILE A 359 -10.42 -6.11 -8.98
N LEU A 360 -11.68 -6.08 -9.43
CA LEU A 360 -12.06 -5.78 -10.81
C LEU A 360 -12.58 -4.35 -10.89
N ARG A 361 -12.02 -3.54 -11.78
CA ARG A 361 -12.53 -2.20 -12.10
C ARG A 361 -13.02 -2.15 -13.54
N VAL A 362 -14.27 -1.75 -13.72
CA VAL A 362 -14.88 -1.65 -15.06
C VAL A 362 -14.40 -0.36 -15.75
N THR A 363 -13.88 -0.47 -16.97
CA THR A 363 -13.42 0.69 -17.76
C THR A 363 -14.20 0.86 -19.06
N GLY A 364 -14.75 -0.23 -19.59
CA GLY A 364 -15.51 -0.27 -20.83
C GLY A 364 -16.91 0.31 -20.70
N GLY A 365 -17.42 0.91 -21.78
CA GLY A 365 -18.77 1.47 -21.81
C GLY A 365 -19.88 0.41 -21.76
N GLY A 366 -19.60 -0.81 -22.21
CA GLY A 366 -20.54 -1.94 -22.19
C GLY A 366 -20.82 -2.52 -20.79
N GLY A 367 -20.01 -2.16 -19.79
CA GLY A 367 -20.11 -2.72 -18.45
C GLY A 367 -19.67 -4.18 -18.35
N VAL A 368 -19.73 -4.73 -17.14
CA VAL A 368 -19.41 -6.14 -16.81
C VAL A 368 -20.49 -6.65 -15.86
N SER A 369 -20.86 -7.93 -15.96
CA SER A 369 -21.68 -8.60 -14.95
C SER A 369 -20.79 -9.48 -14.06
N VAL A 370 -20.99 -9.47 -12.75
CA VAL A 370 -20.35 -10.40 -11.81
C VAL A 370 -21.45 -11.11 -11.04
N ASN A 371 -21.49 -12.44 -11.12
CA ASN A 371 -22.55 -13.29 -10.55
C ASN A 371 -23.96 -12.80 -10.93
N GLY A 372 -24.16 -12.42 -12.20
CA GLY A 372 -25.42 -11.91 -12.73
C GLY A 372 -25.74 -10.44 -12.39
N LYS A 373 -24.95 -9.79 -11.53
CA LYS A 373 -25.13 -8.37 -11.20
C LYS A 373 -24.30 -7.48 -12.13
N GLY A 374 -24.97 -6.56 -12.82
CA GLY A 374 -24.32 -5.62 -13.75
C GLY A 374 -23.62 -4.43 -13.06
N TYR A 375 -22.42 -4.12 -13.53
CA TYR A 375 -21.58 -3.00 -13.11
C TYR A 375 -21.21 -2.13 -14.31
N GLY A 376 -21.41 -0.82 -14.15
CA GLY A 376 -21.06 0.19 -15.15
C GLY A 376 -19.61 0.67 -15.02
N ARG A 377 -19.20 1.55 -15.94
CA ARG A 377 -17.88 2.17 -15.96
C ARG A 377 -17.52 2.81 -14.60
N ASP A 378 -16.24 2.71 -14.24
CA ASP A 378 -15.60 3.20 -13.02
C ASP A 378 -16.08 2.52 -11.72
N LYS A 379 -16.96 1.51 -11.80
CA LYS A 379 -17.30 0.67 -10.64
C LYS A 379 -16.20 -0.34 -10.37
N THR A 380 -15.94 -0.54 -9.08
CA THR A 380 -15.02 -1.54 -8.54
C THR A 380 -15.81 -2.67 -7.88
N VAL A 381 -15.29 -3.89 -8.01
CA VAL A 381 -15.87 -5.10 -7.44
C VAL A 381 -14.73 -5.89 -6.81
N VAL A 382 -14.89 -6.28 -5.54
CA VAL A 382 -14.00 -7.24 -4.89
C VAL A 382 -14.39 -8.63 -5.36
N LEU A 383 -13.44 -9.33 -5.98
CA LEU A 383 -13.65 -10.69 -6.46
C LEU A 383 -13.29 -11.70 -5.36
N SER A 384 -14.08 -12.76 -5.29
CA SER A 384 -13.93 -13.89 -4.39
C SER A 384 -13.70 -15.19 -5.17
N ASP A 385 -13.44 -16.27 -4.43
CA ASP A 385 -13.39 -17.61 -5.02
C ASP A 385 -14.74 -18.00 -5.63
N GLY A 386 -14.72 -18.56 -6.83
CA GLY A 386 -15.91 -19.04 -7.53
C GLY A 386 -16.72 -17.98 -8.28
N ASP A 387 -16.38 -16.69 -8.16
CA ASP A 387 -17.08 -15.61 -8.86
C ASP A 387 -17.04 -15.78 -10.38
N GLU A 388 -18.17 -15.53 -11.03
CA GLU A 388 -18.31 -15.56 -12.48
C GLU A 388 -18.39 -14.14 -13.03
N ILE A 389 -17.44 -13.80 -13.90
CA ILE A 389 -17.32 -12.52 -14.58
C ILE A 389 -17.82 -12.71 -16.02
N ALA A 390 -18.87 -11.98 -16.41
CA ALA A 390 -19.37 -11.94 -17.78
C ALA A 390 -19.11 -10.56 -18.40
N PRO A 391 -18.16 -10.44 -19.34
CA PRO A 391 -17.85 -9.16 -20.00
C PRO A 391 -18.98 -8.63 -20.89
N LEU A 392 -19.89 -9.49 -21.36
CA LEU A 392 -21.01 -9.12 -22.23
C LEU A 392 -22.32 -9.07 -21.43
N ARG A 393 -22.84 -7.87 -21.19
CA ARG A 393 -24.15 -7.69 -20.53
C ARG A 393 -25.29 -7.98 -21.52
N GLY A 394 -26.26 -8.79 -21.12
CA GLY A 394 -27.38 -9.23 -21.97
C GLY A 394 -27.03 -10.38 -22.92
N SER A 395 -25.82 -10.90 -22.84
CA SER A 395 -25.37 -12.12 -23.55
C SER A 395 -24.36 -12.85 -22.68
N GLU A 396 -24.65 -12.91 -21.37
CA GLU A 396 -23.74 -13.42 -20.36
C GLU A 396 -23.32 -14.87 -20.66
N ASP A 397 -24.26 -15.69 -21.14
CA ASP A 397 -24.03 -17.11 -21.42
C ASP A 397 -23.02 -17.39 -22.54
N ARG A 398 -22.68 -16.38 -23.35
CA ARG A 398 -21.76 -16.53 -24.49
C ARG A 398 -20.29 -16.41 -24.11
N PHE A 399 -19.97 -15.71 -23.02
CA PHE A 399 -18.58 -15.54 -22.59
C PHE A 399 -18.50 -15.21 -21.10
N ARG A 400 -17.96 -16.15 -20.32
CA ARG A 400 -17.80 -16.03 -18.87
C ARG A 400 -16.43 -16.49 -18.43
N LEU A 401 -15.96 -15.91 -17.34
CA LEU A 401 -14.72 -16.26 -16.68
C LEU A 401 -15.05 -16.65 -15.24
N LYS A 402 -14.51 -17.75 -14.75
CA LYS A 402 -14.64 -18.15 -13.35
C LYS A 402 -13.33 -17.93 -12.62
N THR A 403 -13.38 -17.28 -11.47
CA THR A 403 -12.24 -17.17 -10.57
C THR A 403 -12.14 -18.42 -9.69
N ARG A 404 -10.91 -18.92 -9.50
CA ARG A 404 -10.62 -20.00 -8.55
C ARG A 404 -9.41 -19.63 -7.71
N PHE A 405 -9.58 -19.58 -6.40
CA PHE A 405 -8.51 -19.22 -5.47
C PHE A 405 -7.88 -20.49 -4.91
N HIS A 406 -6.56 -20.60 -5.04
CA HIS A 406 -5.76 -21.63 -4.40
C HIS A 406 -5.18 -21.04 -3.14
N SER A 407 -5.62 -21.55 -1.98
CA SER A 407 -5.26 -20.98 -0.68
C SER A 407 -4.59 -22.00 0.23
N GLU A 408 -3.61 -21.52 1.00
CA GLU A 408 -2.90 -22.28 2.03
C GLU A 408 -3.00 -21.48 3.33
N HIS A 409 -3.63 -22.07 4.36
CA HIS A 409 -3.86 -21.39 5.65
C HIS A 409 -4.51 -20.00 5.50
N GLY A 410 -5.40 -19.84 4.53
CA GLY A 410 -6.09 -18.59 4.25
C GLY A 410 -5.37 -17.62 3.32
N ARG A 411 -4.05 -17.79 3.13
CA ARG A 411 -3.27 -17.03 2.16
C ARG A 411 -3.54 -17.56 0.76
N VAL A 412 -4.05 -16.74 -0.14
CA VAL A 412 -4.21 -17.12 -1.55
C VAL A 412 -2.82 -17.11 -2.22
N THR A 413 -2.31 -18.28 -2.56
CA THR A 413 -1.01 -18.43 -3.24
C THR A 413 -1.15 -18.32 -4.75
N GLY A 414 -2.32 -18.66 -5.29
CA GLY A 414 -2.62 -18.53 -6.71
C GLY A 414 -4.09 -18.27 -7.01
N ILE A 415 -4.34 -17.66 -8.16
CA ILE A 415 -5.67 -17.39 -8.71
C ILE A 415 -5.70 -17.89 -10.14
N THR A 416 -6.61 -18.80 -10.46
CA THR A 416 -6.89 -19.21 -11.83
C THR A 416 -8.12 -18.48 -12.34
N PHE A 417 -8.00 -17.83 -13.49
CA PHE A 417 -9.13 -17.36 -14.28
C PHE A 417 -9.42 -18.37 -15.39
N GLN A 418 -10.54 -19.08 -15.25
CA GLN A 418 -10.95 -20.10 -16.20
C GLN A 418 -11.97 -19.53 -17.18
N GLY A 419 -11.66 -19.51 -18.47
CA GLY A 419 -12.64 -19.28 -19.52
C GLY A 419 -13.65 -20.42 -19.53
N LEU A 420 -14.93 -20.08 -19.33
CA LEU A 420 -16.01 -21.05 -19.39
C LEU A 420 -16.52 -21.18 -20.82
N PRO A 421 -16.89 -22.40 -21.26
CA PRO A 421 -17.56 -22.57 -22.54
C PRO A 421 -18.92 -21.87 -22.52
N PRO A 422 -19.48 -21.54 -23.70
CA PRO A 422 -20.84 -21.03 -23.80
C PRO A 422 -21.84 -21.98 -23.14
N VAL A 423 -22.84 -21.45 -22.43
CA VAL A 423 -23.98 -22.28 -21.99
C VAL A 423 -24.88 -22.50 -23.20
N ALA A 424 -25.21 -23.77 -23.45
CA ALA A 424 -26.13 -24.18 -24.51
C ALA A 424 -27.59 -23.84 -24.17
#